data_AF-A0A9W9TF19-F1
#
_entry.id   AF-A0A9W9TF19-F1
#
_cell.length_a   1.000
_cell.length_b   1.000
_cell.length_c   1.000
_cell.angle_alpha   90.00
_cell.angle_beta   90.00
_cell.angle_gamma   90.00
#
_symmetry.space_group_name_H-M   'P 1'
#
loop_
_entity.id
_entity.type
_entity.pdbx_description
1 polymer ?
#
loop_
_entity_poly.entity_id
_entity_poly.type
_entity_poly.pdbx_seq_one_letter_code
_entity_poly.pdbx_strand_id
1 'polypeptide(L)'
;MAITADNRDESNGNLAKHVPVRDVFFFAHTRTASHVLCRLLSNQPGWVQSDYHFKRAFDFARESFGWGPLADVSDQKREDFEKLLQEGFDEIQLDRKSAAIEKQGKSLFLKEHTFYVWEPSKLSQSMWGGPSSPPFTVVEDDSPLSSDSGKTNPTIFPDSFLKSWRPIFLIRHPALSFESWYRAESGARHVDICDKSWAFYTSFQYSRQLYDWFMSNSTEPTSMPIVVDADDLMDKSPTINTLCSLLGMDTQYILYQWDVIKAPDGAGCRELKFMSDYWNSTSINSSKSSRGLDMTAKYTQWEDEFGPDVANELLKLVEKSMPDYNYLKSKKI
;
A
#
# COMPACT_ATOMS: atom_id res chain seq x y z
N MET A 1 -61.60 -10.69 39.99
CA MET A 1 -61.77 -10.38 38.56
C MET A 1 -61.54 -8.88 38.40
N ALA A 2 -60.63 -8.35 37.61
CA ALA A 2 -59.46 -8.88 36.93
C ALA A 2 -58.45 -7.72 36.88
N ILE A 3 -57.18 -8.04 37.12
CA ILE A 3 -56.04 -7.16 36.94
C ILE A 3 -55.73 -7.17 35.44
N THR A 4 -55.68 -6.02 34.78
CA THR A 4 -55.15 -5.90 33.42
C THR A 4 -53.99 -4.93 33.41
N ALA A 5 -52.88 -5.46 32.93
CA ALA A 5 -51.54 -4.93 32.98
C ALA A 5 -51.28 -3.91 31.88
N ASP A 6 -50.40 -2.98 32.25
CA ASP A 6 -49.32 -2.35 31.50
C ASP A 6 -49.13 -2.80 30.04
N ASN A 7 -49.17 -1.86 29.11
CA ASN A 7 -48.56 -1.98 27.79
C ASN A 7 -47.81 -0.67 27.51
N ARG A 8 -46.55 -0.64 27.94
CA ARG A 8 -45.53 0.26 27.40
C ARG A 8 -45.15 -0.27 26.02
N ASP A 9 -45.40 0.53 24.99
CA ASP A 9 -44.86 0.35 23.66
C ASP A 9 -43.33 0.59 23.74
N GLU A 10 -42.57 -0.50 23.94
CA GLU A 10 -41.14 -0.51 23.68
C GLU A 10 -40.94 -0.51 22.16
N SER A 11 -40.63 0.67 21.62
CA SER A 11 -40.06 0.83 20.29
C SER A 11 -38.68 0.18 20.27
N ASN A 12 -38.64 -1.15 20.06
CA ASN A 12 -37.44 -1.91 19.75
C ASN A 12 -37.04 -1.56 18.30
N GLY A 13 -36.45 -0.36 18.16
CA GLY A 13 -35.69 0.02 16.97
C GLY A 13 -34.58 -0.99 16.79
N ASN A 14 -34.70 -1.76 15.72
CA ASN A 14 -33.79 -2.80 15.28
C ASN A 14 -32.38 -2.19 15.10
N LEU A 15 -31.59 -2.12 16.18
CA LEU A 15 -30.14 -1.98 16.09
C LEU A 15 -29.66 -3.26 15.40
N ALA A 16 -29.57 -3.21 14.06
CA ALA A 16 -28.78 -4.16 13.32
C ALA A 16 -27.44 -4.24 14.04
N LYS A 17 -27.14 -5.39 14.65
CA LYS A 17 -25.86 -5.65 15.30
C LYS A 17 -24.80 -5.36 14.25
N HIS A 18 -24.15 -4.20 14.37
CA HIS A 18 -23.09 -3.79 13.47
C HIS A 18 -21.98 -4.81 13.69
N VAL A 19 -21.87 -5.80 12.79
CA VAL A 19 -20.73 -6.71 12.80
C VAL A 19 -19.51 -5.81 12.60
N PRO A 20 -18.53 -5.80 13.52
CA PRO A 20 -17.34 -4.98 13.37
C PRO A 20 -16.69 -5.34 12.03
N VAL A 21 -16.53 -4.35 11.17
CA VAL A 21 -15.88 -4.58 9.89
C VAL A 21 -14.40 -4.76 10.14
N ARG A 22 -13.80 -5.81 9.56
CA ARG A 22 -12.38 -6.08 9.69
C ARG A 22 -11.57 -4.90 9.13
N ASP A 23 -10.54 -4.48 9.86
CA ASP A 23 -9.61 -3.44 9.41
C ASP A 23 -9.02 -3.80 8.03
N VAL A 24 -8.73 -2.80 7.22
CA VAL A 24 -8.16 -2.95 5.88
C VAL A 24 -6.70 -2.59 5.87
N PHE A 25 -5.87 -3.50 5.35
CA PHE A 25 -4.48 -3.22 5.03
C PHE A 25 -4.34 -3.02 3.52
N PHE A 26 -4.26 -1.77 3.11
CA PHE A 26 -4.10 -1.35 1.73
C PHE A 26 -2.62 -1.31 1.31
N PHE A 27 -2.20 -2.34 0.57
CA PHE A 27 -0.90 -2.45 -0.06
C PHE A 27 -0.92 -1.82 -1.45
N ALA A 28 -0.21 -0.70 -1.60
CA ALA A 28 0.02 -0.06 -2.88
C ALA A 28 1.46 -0.25 -3.35
N HIS A 29 1.68 -0.36 -4.66
CA HIS A 29 2.99 -0.02 -5.21
C HIS A 29 3.10 1.53 -5.37
N THR A 30 4.31 2.07 -5.49
CA THR A 30 4.45 3.50 -5.82
C THR A 30 3.84 3.82 -7.18
N ARG A 31 3.35 5.05 -7.34
CA ARG A 31 2.81 5.58 -8.61
C ARG A 31 1.61 4.81 -9.18
N THR A 32 0.90 4.01 -8.38
CA THR A 32 -0.30 3.26 -8.77
C THR A 32 -1.61 4.06 -8.62
N ALA A 33 -1.55 5.37 -8.38
CA ALA A 33 -2.71 6.19 -8.06
C ALA A 33 -3.44 5.79 -6.75
N SER A 34 -2.71 5.27 -5.76
CA SER A 34 -3.23 4.94 -4.43
C SER A 34 -3.94 6.10 -3.73
N HIS A 35 -3.50 7.33 -3.97
CA HIS A 35 -4.17 8.52 -3.47
C HIS A 35 -5.61 8.68 -4.01
N VAL A 36 -5.88 8.25 -5.25
CA VAL A 36 -7.24 8.31 -5.84
C VAL A 36 -8.16 7.38 -5.07
N LEU A 37 -7.72 6.16 -4.77
CA LEU A 37 -8.51 5.21 -3.98
C LEU A 37 -8.77 5.76 -2.56
N CYS A 38 -7.75 6.30 -1.90
CA CYS A 38 -7.91 6.94 -0.60
C CYS A 38 -8.90 8.10 -0.65
N ARG A 39 -8.84 8.98 -1.66
CA ARG A 39 -9.81 10.07 -1.82
C ARG A 39 -11.23 9.55 -2.02
N LEU A 40 -11.41 8.57 -2.91
CA LEU A 40 -12.72 7.96 -3.19
C LEU A 40 -13.37 7.39 -1.93
N LEU A 41 -12.58 6.80 -1.02
CA LEU A 41 -13.06 6.17 0.21
C LEU A 41 -12.97 7.08 1.45
N SER A 42 -12.60 8.35 1.29
CA SER A 42 -12.28 9.24 2.44
C SER A 42 -13.49 9.66 3.28
N ASN A 43 -14.70 9.60 2.71
CA ASN A 43 -15.93 10.01 3.40
C ASN A 43 -16.74 8.83 3.97
N GLN A 44 -16.17 7.63 4.00
CA GLN A 44 -16.88 6.43 4.42
C GLN A 44 -17.21 6.46 5.92
N PRO A 45 -18.50 6.40 6.31
CA PRO A 45 -18.87 6.36 7.72
C PRO A 45 -18.40 5.05 8.35
N GLY A 46 -17.98 5.09 9.61
CA GLY A 46 -17.44 3.90 10.27
C GLY A 46 -15.95 3.63 9.97
N TRP A 47 -15.27 4.49 9.19
CA TRP A 47 -13.87 4.28 8.81
C TRP A 47 -12.97 5.45 9.18
N VAL A 48 -11.69 5.15 9.37
CA VAL A 48 -10.60 6.10 9.55
C VAL A 48 -9.46 5.68 8.64
N GLN A 49 -8.90 6.61 7.87
CA GLN A 49 -7.69 6.32 7.10
C GLN A 49 -6.46 6.61 7.94
N SER A 50 -5.46 5.73 7.82
CA SER A 50 -4.10 5.99 8.26
C SER A 50 -3.13 5.74 7.11
N ASP A 51 -2.03 6.49 7.06
CA ASP A 51 -1.08 6.49 5.95
C ASP A 51 0.29 5.99 6.41
N TYR A 52 1.31 6.13 5.57
CA TYR A 52 2.62 5.49 5.71
C TYR A 52 3.32 5.71 7.07
N HIS A 53 3.33 4.69 7.93
CA HIS A 53 4.09 4.62 9.18
C HIS A 53 5.53 4.15 8.93
N PHE A 54 5.76 3.31 7.92
CA PHE A 54 7.09 2.78 7.61
C PHE A 54 7.91 3.65 6.66
N LYS A 55 7.34 4.76 6.16
CA LYS A 55 8.05 5.70 5.28
C LYS A 55 9.29 6.29 5.95
N ARG A 56 9.23 6.58 7.25
CA ARG A 56 10.35 7.15 8.01
C ARG A 56 11.53 6.19 8.09
N ALA A 57 11.28 4.92 8.42
CA ALA A 57 12.29 3.87 8.41
C ALA A 57 12.89 3.69 7.01
N PHE A 58 12.04 3.68 5.99
CA PHE A 58 12.49 3.55 4.60
C PHE A 58 13.37 4.72 4.13
N ASP A 59 12.99 5.96 4.45
CA ASP A 59 13.78 7.15 4.14
C ASP A 59 15.12 7.15 4.87
N PHE A 60 15.14 6.75 6.14
CA PHE A 60 16.38 6.54 6.90
C PHE A 60 17.30 5.54 6.20
N ALA A 61 16.81 4.36 5.81
CA ALA A 61 17.63 3.35 5.14
C ALA A 61 18.25 3.88 3.82
N ARG A 62 17.45 4.63 3.05
CA ARG A 62 17.89 5.29 1.82
C ARG A 62 18.97 6.34 2.10
N GLU A 63 18.82 7.16 3.13
CA GLU A 63 19.73 8.28 3.41
C GLU A 63 21.01 7.82 4.13
N SER A 64 20.89 6.83 5.01
CA SER A 64 21.99 6.35 5.87
C SER A 64 22.91 5.36 5.18
N PHE A 65 22.38 4.52 4.29
CA PHE A 65 23.16 3.48 3.60
C PHE A 65 22.68 3.17 2.18
N GLY A 66 21.83 4.02 1.58
CA GLY A 66 21.49 3.93 0.16
C GLY A 66 20.75 2.66 -0.25
N TRP A 67 20.14 1.92 0.69
CA TRP A 67 19.64 0.56 0.45
C TRP A 67 20.71 -0.40 -0.13
N GLY A 68 21.99 -0.14 0.18
CA GLY A 68 23.09 -1.05 -0.12
C GLY A 68 22.99 -2.40 0.62
N PRO A 69 23.92 -3.33 0.37
CA PRO A 69 23.90 -4.65 1.01
C PRO A 69 23.89 -4.52 2.54
N LEU A 70 22.92 -5.17 3.20
CA LEU A 70 22.81 -5.10 4.67
C LEU A 70 24.01 -5.72 5.41
N ALA A 71 24.80 -6.57 4.73
CA ALA A 71 26.05 -7.09 5.27
C ALA A 71 27.11 -5.99 5.52
N ASP A 72 27.01 -4.86 4.82
CA ASP A 72 27.94 -3.73 4.93
C ASP A 72 27.42 -2.64 5.89
N VAL A 73 26.23 -2.83 6.46
CA VAL A 73 25.62 -1.87 7.39
C VAL A 73 26.15 -2.11 8.80
N SER A 74 26.69 -1.07 9.41
CA SER A 74 27.16 -1.08 10.80
C SER A 74 26.05 -1.41 11.79
N ASP A 75 26.39 -2.09 12.89
CA ASP A 75 25.46 -2.44 13.97
C ASP A 75 24.61 -1.25 14.45
N GLN A 76 25.21 -0.08 14.67
CA GLN A 76 24.46 1.13 15.10
C GLN A 76 23.36 1.53 14.10
N LYS A 77 23.68 1.57 12.80
CA LYS A 77 22.68 1.91 11.75
C LYS A 77 21.60 0.84 11.65
N ARG A 78 21.94 -0.42 11.91
CA ARG A 78 20.97 -1.52 11.96
C ARG A 78 20.02 -1.34 13.14
N GLU A 79 20.53 -1.08 14.33
CA GLU A 79 19.73 -0.83 15.54
C GLU A 79 18.81 0.39 15.36
N ASP A 80 19.34 1.49 14.79
CA ASP A 80 18.55 2.69 14.50
C ASP A 80 17.41 2.38 13.51
N PHE A 81 17.66 1.54 12.51
CA PHE A 81 16.65 1.12 11.54
C PHE A 81 15.61 0.19 12.19
N GLU A 82 16.02 -0.79 12.99
CA GLU A 82 15.13 -1.68 13.76
C GLU A 82 14.21 -0.87 14.67
N LYS A 83 14.75 0.15 15.35
CA LYS A 83 13.97 1.06 16.18
C LYS A 83 12.90 1.80 15.39
N LEU A 84 13.24 2.34 14.22
CA LEU A 84 12.26 3.04 13.37
C LEU A 84 11.17 2.11 12.81
N LEU A 85 11.51 0.84 12.54
CA LEU A 85 10.50 -0.16 12.17
C LEU A 85 9.58 -0.47 13.34
N GLN A 86 10.11 -0.65 14.56
CA GLN A 86 9.30 -0.89 15.75
C GLN A 86 8.37 0.30 16.02
N GLU A 87 8.88 1.54 15.99
CA GLU A 87 8.07 2.73 16.20
C GLU A 87 6.91 2.84 15.18
N GLY A 88 7.15 2.54 13.90
CA GLY A 88 6.10 2.51 12.89
C GLY A 88 5.03 1.44 13.14
N PHE A 89 5.43 0.30 13.71
CA PHE A 89 4.48 -0.74 14.13
C PHE A 89 3.65 -0.33 15.34
N ASP A 90 4.29 0.28 16.35
CA ASP A 90 3.63 0.77 17.56
C ASP A 90 2.59 1.86 17.22
N GLU A 91 2.92 2.75 16.26
CA GLU A 91 2.00 3.77 15.74
C GLU A 91 0.75 3.14 15.11
N ILE A 92 0.88 2.06 14.33
CA ILE A 92 -0.29 1.35 13.76
C ILE A 92 -1.16 0.77 14.88
N GLN A 93 -0.55 0.17 15.90
CA GLN A 93 -1.31 -0.38 17.03
C GLN A 93 -2.05 0.73 17.79
N LEU A 94 -1.42 1.89 17.96
CA LEU A 94 -2.05 3.07 18.55
C LEU A 94 -3.23 3.57 17.71
N ASP A 95 -3.08 3.63 16.39
CA ASP A 95 -4.14 4.05 15.47
C ASP A 95 -5.34 3.09 15.50
N ARG A 96 -5.10 1.78 15.56
CA ARG A 96 -6.16 0.76 15.73
C ARG A 96 -6.90 0.94 17.06
N LYS A 97 -6.16 1.09 18.16
CA LYS A 97 -6.73 1.33 19.50
C LYS A 97 -7.58 2.61 19.51
N SER A 98 -7.07 3.69 18.92
CA SER A 98 -7.77 4.98 18.81
C SER A 98 -9.02 4.88 17.94
N ALA A 99 -8.97 4.14 16.83
CA ALA A 99 -10.13 3.92 15.97
C ALA A 99 -11.25 3.15 16.70
N ALA A 100 -10.88 2.09 17.44
CA ALA A 100 -11.80 1.26 18.19
C ALA A 100 -12.43 1.99 19.41
N ILE A 101 -11.61 2.67 20.21
CA ILE A 101 -12.04 3.25 21.49
C ILE A 101 -12.54 4.68 21.31
N GLU A 102 -11.69 5.55 20.79
CA GLU A 102 -11.92 7.00 20.79
C GLU A 102 -12.85 7.43 19.65
N LYS A 103 -12.78 6.73 18.52
CA LYS A 103 -13.54 7.08 17.31
C LYS A 103 -14.83 6.29 17.15
N GLN A 104 -15.40 5.76 18.24
CA GLN A 104 -16.70 5.08 18.28
C GLN A 104 -16.74 3.74 17.52
N GLY A 105 -15.70 2.92 17.66
CA GLY A 105 -15.67 1.58 17.04
C GLY A 105 -15.48 1.61 15.52
N LYS A 106 -14.74 2.60 15.00
CA LYS A 106 -14.42 2.69 13.57
C LYS A 106 -13.36 1.68 13.18
N SER A 107 -13.46 1.17 11.96
CA SER A 107 -12.44 0.33 11.33
C SER A 107 -11.33 1.18 10.74
N LEU A 108 -10.11 0.67 10.77
CA LEU A 108 -8.93 1.33 10.21
C LEU A 108 -8.73 0.91 8.75
N PHE A 109 -8.46 1.89 7.89
CA PHE A 109 -7.99 1.71 6.52
C PHE A 109 -6.53 2.18 6.45
N LEU A 110 -5.61 1.25 6.70
CA LEU A 110 -4.18 1.50 6.76
C LEU A 110 -3.57 1.39 5.37
N LYS A 111 -2.85 2.41 4.91
CA LYS A 111 -2.15 2.41 3.62
C LYS A 111 -0.64 2.30 3.81
N GLU A 112 -0.04 1.34 3.11
CA GLU A 112 1.42 1.24 2.98
C GLU A 112 1.87 0.97 1.56
N HIS A 113 3.12 1.32 1.27
CA HIS A 113 3.78 0.75 0.11
C HIS A 113 4.23 -0.68 0.41
N THR A 114 3.94 -1.66 -0.46
CA THR A 114 4.24 -3.07 -0.19
C THR A 114 5.70 -3.31 0.18
N PHE A 115 6.62 -2.58 -0.45
CA PHE A 115 8.06 -2.71 -0.17
C PHE A 115 8.51 -1.98 1.11
N TYR A 116 7.72 -1.06 1.68
CA TYR A 116 8.05 -0.45 2.99
C TYR A 116 7.97 -1.46 4.13
N VAL A 117 7.07 -2.44 4.01
CA VAL A 117 6.85 -3.47 5.04
C VAL A 117 7.57 -4.78 4.75
N TRP A 118 8.24 -4.90 3.61
CA TRP A 118 8.97 -6.12 3.27
C TRP A 118 10.11 -6.34 4.26
N GLU A 119 10.40 -7.60 4.58
CA GLU A 119 11.49 -7.92 5.49
C GLU A 119 12.83 -7.46 4.85
N PRO A 120 13.57 -6.51 5.45
CA PRO A 120 14.72 -5.88 4.84
C PRO A 120 15.84 -6.85 4.45
N SER A 121 16.09 -7.91 5.23
CA SER A 121 17.12 -8.91 4.89
C SER A 121 16.76 -9.69 3.62
N LYS A 122 15.51 -10.12 3.47
CA LYS A 122 14.96 -10.71 2.24
C LYS A 122 14.98 -9.71 1.08
N LEU A 123 14.65 -8.43 1.32
CA LEU A 123 14.68 -7.39 0.29
C LEU A 123 16.11 -7.19 -0.22
N SER A 124 17.06 -7.01 0.69
CA SER A 124 18.49 -6.88 0.40
C SER A 124 19.02 -8.08 -0.36
N GLN A 125 18.73 -9.30 0.09
CA GLN A 125 19.15 -10.52 -0.60
C GLN A 125 18.55 -10.62 -2.01
N SER A 126 17.30 -10.19 -2.21
CA SER A 126 16.68 -10.14 -3.53
C SER A 126 17.35 -9.13 -4.48
N MET A 127 17.89 -8.03 -3.96
CA MET A 127 18.55 -6.99 -4.77
C MET A 127 20.02 -7.33 -5.06
N TRP A 128 20.74 -7.79 -4.04
CA TRP A 128 22.20 -7.89 -4.05
C TRP A 128 22.71 -9.34 -4.07
N GLY A 129 21.88 -10.33 -3.72
CA GLY A 129 22.30 -11.70 -3.46
C GLY A 129 23.02 -11.84 -2.12
N GLY A 130 23.90 -12.85 -2.01
CA GLY A 130 24.75 -13.04 -0.83
C GLY A 130 24.11 -13.83 0.32
N PRO A 131 24.85 -13.97 1.45
CA PRO A 131 24.38 -14.70 2.62
C PRO A 131 23.18 -14.01 3.28
N SER A 132 22.36 -14.79 3.98
CA SER A 132 21.24 -14.23 4.75
C SER A 132 21.76 -13.39 5.92
N SER A 133 21.30 -12.14 6.01
CA SER A 133 21.44 -11.33 7.22
C SER A 133 20.37 -11.73 8.26
N PRO A 134 20.57 -11.43 9.56
CA PRO A 134 19.54 -11.62 10.57
C PRO A 134 18.24 -10.89 10.19
N PRO A 135 17.07 -11.52 10.37
CA PRO A 135 15.80 -10.92 9.96
C PRO A 135 15.49 -9.69 10.81
N PHE A 136 14.75 -8.74 10.24
CA PHE A 136 14.10 -7.69 11.00
C PHE A 136 12.66 -8.11 11.29
N THR A 137 12.27 -8.04 12.54
CA THR A 137 10.90 -8.33 12.98
C THR A 137 10.45 -7.24 13.93
N VAL A 138 9.17 -6.91 13.86
CA VAL A 138 8.52 -6.06 14.86
C VAL A 138 7.86 -6.94 15.90
N VAL A 139 7.90 -6.50 17.15
CA VAL A 139 7.36 -7.22 18.30
C VAL A 139 6.03 -6.60 18.69
N GLU A 140 5.03 -7.45 18.92
CA GLU A 140 3.74 -7.05 19.47
C GLU A 140 3.84 -6.94 21.01
N ASP A 141 3.45 -5.78 21.55
CA ASP A 141 3.35 -5.57 23.00
C ASP A 141 2.57 -6.72 23.66
N ASP A 142 3.05 -7.17 24.82
CA ASP A 142 2.54 -8.30 25.64
C ASP A 142 2.83 -9.73 25.13
N SER A 143 3.55 -9.92 24.03
CA SER A 143 3.95 -11.27 23.60
C SER A 143 5.28 -11.69 24.24
N PRO A 144 5.34 -12.75 25.08
CA PRO A 144 6.58 -13.17 25.72
C PRO A 144 7.53 -13.71 24.65
N LEU A 145 8.53 -12.91 24.23
CA LEU A 145 9.64 -13.22 23.30
C LEU A 145 9.45 -14.58 22.60
N SER A 146 8.39 -14.69 21.80
CA SER A 146 8.07 -15.97 21.20
C SER A 146 9.08 -16.11 20.09
N SER A 147 10.02 -17.03 20.27
CA SER A 147 10.98 -17.40 19.24
C SER A 147 10.27 -17.52 17.90
N ASP A 148 10.91 -16.97 16.86
CA ASP A 148 10.56 -16.81 15.44
C ASP A 148 10.07 -18.09 14.71
N SER A 149 9.74 -19.14 15.45
CA SER A 149 9.45 -20.51 15.02
C SER A 149 8.18 -20.70 14.17
N GLY A 150 7.45 -19.63 13.81
CA GLY A 150 6.17 -19.72 13.12
C GLY A 150 5.86 -18.65 12.08
N LYS A 151 6.78 -17.71 11.80
CA LYS A 151 6.55 -16.68 10.78
C LYS A 151 6.78 -17.24 9.38
N THR A 152 5.76 -17.19 8.54
CA THR A 152 5.84 -17.71 7.16
C THR A 152 5.75 -16.61 6.11
N ASN A 153 5.25 -15.43 6.49
CA ASN A 153 5.08 -14.31 5.57
C ASN A 153 6.43 -13.60 5.26
N PRO A 154 6.52 -12.88 4.14
CA PRO A 154 7.76 -12.22 3.72
C PRO A 154 7.95 -10.78 4.25
N THR A 155 7.05 -10.28 5.08
CA THR A 155 7.08 -8.91 5.65
C THR A 155 7.79 -8.86 7.00
N ILE A 156 7.89 -7.69 7.63
CA ILE A 156 8.38 -7.54 9.01
C ILE A 156 7.40 -8.03 10.09
N PHE A 157 6.11 -8.17 9.75
CA PHE A 157 5.05 -8.44 10.73
C PHE A 157 4.94 -9.92 11.16
N PRO A 158 4.37 -10.19 12.35
CA PRO A 158 3.87 -11.51 12.71
C PRO A 158 2.75 -11.99 11.77
N ASP A 159 2.65 -13.30 11.54
CA ASP A 159 1.58 -13.90 10.73
C ASP A 159 0.18 -13.62 11.33
N SER A 160 0.06 -13.63 12.66
CA SER A 160 -1.17 -13.32 13.39
C SER A 160 -1.66 -11.90 13.11
N PHE A 161 -0.72 -10.93 13.10
CA PHE A 161 -1.01 -9.55 12.77
C PHE A 161 -1.61 -9.46 11.38
N LEU A 162 -0.93 -9.96 10.34
CA LEU A 162 -1.43 -9.90 8.96
C LEU A 162 -2.79 -10.59 8.79
N LYS A 163 -3.00 -11.75 9.40
CA LYS A 163 -4.27 -12.50 9.35
C LYS A 163 -5.44 -11.73 9.99
N SER A 164 -5.17 -10.75 10.85
CA SER A 164 -6.21 -9.90 11.44
C SER A 164 -6.76 -8.84 10.48
N TRP A 165 -6.10 -8.60 9.34
CA TRP A 165 -6.48 -7.58 8.36
C TRP A 165 -7.16 -8.18 7.14
N ARG A 166 -7.92 -7.33 6.44
CA ARG A 166 -8.37 -7.57 5.08
C ARG A 166 -7.43 -6.87 4.10
N PRO A 167 -6.65 -7.60 3.30
CA PRO A 167 -5.65 -6.99 2.44
C PRO A 167 -6.23 -6.55 1.09
N ILE A 168 -5.83 -5.36 0.63
CA ILE A 168 -6.12 -4.84 -0.71
C ILE A 168 -4.79 -4.59 -1.42
N PHE A 169 -4.65 -5.06 -2.65
CA PHE A 169 -3.50 -4.80 -3.51
C PHE A 169 -3.91 -3.89 -4.67
N LEU A 170 -3.35 -2.68 -4.75
CA LEU A 170 -3.53 -1.81 -5.90
C LEU A 170 -2.35 -1.94 -6.86
N ILE A 171 -2.67 -2.35 -8.08
CA ILE A 171 -1.73 -2.48 -9.19
C ILE A 171 -2.02 -1.43 -10.26
N ARG A 172 -1.02 -1.16 -11.10
CA ARG A 172 -1.14 -0.31 -12.29
C ARG A 172 -0.10 -0.74 -13.30
N HIS A 173 -0.42 -0.62 -14.59
CA HIS A 173 0.46 -1.03 -15.68
C HIS A 173 1.91 -0.56 -15.46
N PRO A 174 2.91 -1.48 -15.46
CA PRO A 174 4.31 -1.17 -15.16
C PRO A 174 4.87 0.00 -15.97
N ALA A 175 4.55 0.07 -17.27
CA ALA A 175 5.00 1.16 -18.13
C ALA A 175 4.63 2.56 -17.61
N LEU A 176 3.44 2.73 -17.01
CA LEU A 176 3.05 4.03 -16.45
C LEU A 176 3.64 4.26 -15.06
N SER A 177 3.70 3.22 -14.23
CA SER A 177 4.19 3.35 -12.86
C SER A 177 5.70 3.60 -12.81
N PHE A 178 6.48 2.86 -13.60
CA PHE A 178 7.95 2.90 -13.56
C PHE A 178 8.50 4.15 -14.22
N GLU A 179 7.98 4.56 -15.39
CA GLU A 179 8.29 5.86 -15.98
C GLU A 179 7.95 7.00 -15.01
N SER A 180 6.76 6.98 -14.42
CA SER A 180 6.34 8.05 -13.52
C SER A 180 7.23 8.15 -12.29
N TRP A 181 7.73 7.00 -11.79
CA TRP A 181 8.74 6.97 -10.74
C TRP A 181 10.06 7.55 -11.24
N TYR A 182 10.57 7.05 -12.36
CA TYR A 182 11.86 7.48 -12.91
C TYR A 182 11.88 8.98 -13.15
N ARG A 183 10.87 9.54 -13.84
CA ARG A 183 10.72 10.98 -14.08
C ARG A 183 10.72 11.80 -12.78
N ALA A 184 10.00 11.33 -11.76
CA ALA A 184 9.89 12.06 -10.50
C ALA A 184 11.23 12.03 -9.72
N GLU A 185 11.93 10.90 -9.73
CA GLU A 185 13.19 10.71 -9.04
C GLU A 185 14.35 11.42 -9.78
N SER A 186 14.45 11.26 -11.11
CA SER A 186 15.47 11.90 -11.95
C SER A 186 15.31 13.42 -12.01
N GLY A 187 14.07 13.92 -11.87
CA GLY A 187 13.79 15.35 -11.74
C GLY A 187 14.23 15.95 -10.39
N ALA A 188 14.62 15.13 -9.41
CA ALA A 188 15.06 15.57 -8.09
C ALA A 188 16.56 15.31 -7.83
N ARG A 189 17.14 14.29 -8.46
CA ARG A 189 18.56 13.93 -8.35
C ARG A 189 18.98 13.05 -9.53
N HIS A 190 20.28 12.81 -9.67
CA HIS A 190 20.77 11.83 -10.63
C HIS A 190 20.30 10.41 -10.24
N VAL A 191 19.84 9.65 -11.24
CA VAL A 191 19.38 8.27 -11.10
C VAL A 191 20.05 7.42 -12.19
N ASP A 192 20.82 6.44 -11.76
CA ASP A 192 21.20 5.33 -12.63
C ASP A 192 20.06 4.31 -12.64
N ILE A 193 19.41 4.15 -13.79
CA ILE A 193 18.30 3.22 -13.95
C ILE A 193 18.73 1.74 -13.81
N CYS A 194 20.02 1.45 -14.00
CA CYS A 194 20.59 0.12 -13.84
C CYS A 194 20.94 -0.23 -12.38
N ASP A 195 20.89 0.76 -11.47
CA ASP A 195 21.19 0.53 -10.06
C ASP A 195 20.10 -0.33 -9.40
N LYS A 196 20.53 -1.48 -8.88
CA LYS A 196 19.65 -2.48 -8.26
C LYS A 196 19.02 -1.98 -6.97
N SER A 197 19.54 -0.92 -6.35
CA SER A 197 18.92 -0.28 -5.19
C SER A 197 17.54 0.29 -5.49
N TRP A 198 17.14 0.40 -6.78
CA TRP A 198 15.82 0.83 -7.20
C TRP A 198 14.85 -0.32 -7.54
N ALA A 199 15.28 -1.58 -7.48
CA ALA A 199 14.53 -2.72 -8.00
C ALA A 199 13.12 -2.88 -7.39
N PHE A 200 12.92 -2.42 -6.15
CA PHE A 200 11.62 -2.43 -5.49
C PHE A 200 10.62 -1.37 -6.00
N TYR A 201 11.08 -0.36 -6.74
CA TYR A 201 10.21 0.56 -7.48
C TYR A 201 9.79 0.01 -8.85
N THR A 202 10.42 -1.06 -9.31
CA THR A 202 10.27 -1.55 -10.69
C THR A 202 9.91 -3.03 -10.73
N SER A 203 9.17 -3.51 -9.73
CA SER A 203 8.73 -4.91 -9.66
C SER A 203 7.42 -5.08 -8.88
N PHE A 204 6.51 -5.89 -9.44
CA PHE A 204 5.31 -6.36 -8.74
C PHE A 204 5.51 -7.70 -8.01
N GLN A 205 6.73 -8.26 -8.01
CA GLN A 205 7.00 -9.56 -7.39
C GLN A 205 6.64 -9.59 -5.91
N TYR A 206 6.88 -8.51 -5.18
CA TYR A 206 6.62 -8.40 -3.75
C TYR A 206 5.11 -8.38 -3.47
N SER A 207 4.35 -7.62 -4.27
CA SER A 207 2.88 -7.62 -4.20
C SER A 207 2.30 -8.98 -4.53
N ARG A 208 2.83 -9.66 -5.55
CA ARG A 208 2.39 -11.02 -5.91
C ARG A 208 2.65 -12.03 -4.80
N GLN A 209 3.88 -12.08 -4.29
CA GLN A 209 4.26 -13.03 -3.25
C GLN A 209 3.43 -12.83 -1.96
N LEU A 210 3.18 -11.57 -1.57
CA LEU A 210 2.33 -11.29 -0.41
C LEU A 210 0.87 -11.65 -0.67
N TYR A 211 0.36 -11.37 -1.87
CA TYR A 211 -0.98 -11.81 -2.30
C TYR A 211 -1.12 -13.34 -2.22
N ASP A 212 -0.15 -14.09 -2.76
CA ASP A 212 -0.17 -15.57 -2.74
C ASP A 212 -0.08 -16.11 -1.31
N TRP A 213 0.68 -15.45 -0.43
CA TRP A 213 0.71 -15.78 1.00
C TRP A 213 -0.67 -15.60 1.64
N PHE A 214 -1.33 -14.47 1.42
CA PHE A 214 -2.69 -14.24 1.93
C PHE A 214 -3.70 -15.24 1.37
N MET A 215 -3.64 -15.52 0.06
CA MET A 215 -4.50 -16.53 -0.58
C MET A 215 -4.35 -17.91 0.05
N SER A 216 -3.12 -18.30 0.41
CA SER A 216 -2.82 -19.61 0.99
C SER A 216 -3.18 -19.70 2.47
N ASN A 217 -3.32 -18.56 3.16
CA ASN A 217 -3.48 -18.49 4.62
C ASN A 217 -4.83 -17.91 5.07
N SER A 218 -5.66 -17.45 4.14
CA SER A 218 -7.00 -16.93 4.43
C SER A 218 -8.03 -18.04 4.29
N THR A 219 -8.81 -18.26 5.35
CA THR A 219 -9.85 -19.30 5.40
C THR A 219 -11.26 -18.74 5.26
N GLU A 220 -11.44 -17.43 5.44
CA GLU A 220 -12.74 -16.76 5.45
C GLU A 220 -12.86 -15.77 4.28
N PRO A 221 -14.03 -15.62 3.65
CA PRO A 221 -14.24 -14.62 2.60
C PRO A 221 -13.84 -13.19 2.99
N THR A 222 -13.94 -12.85 4.28
CA THR A 222 -13.61 -11.53 4.83
C THR A 222 -12.11 -11.32 5.06
N SER A 223 -11.26 -12.35 4.98
CA SER A 223 -9.78 -12.23 5.00
C SER A 223 -9.16 -12.40 3.61
N MET A 224 -9.92 -12.85 2.62
CA MET A 224 -9.42 -13.02 1.26
C MET A 224 -8.86 -11.71 0.69
N PRO A 225 -7.70 -11.76 0.01
CA PRO A 225 -7.11 -10.58 -0.60
C PRO A 225 -7.90 -10.10 -1.80
N ILE A 226 -7.99 -8.77 -1.91
CA ILE A 226 -8.65 -8.09 -3.03
C ILE A 226 -7.58 -7.47 -3.92
N VAL A 227 -7.68 -7.64 -5.23
CA VAL A 227 -6.85 -6.92 -6.20
C VAL A 227 -7.69 -5.87 -6.92
N VAL A 228 -7.15 -4.65 -7.00
CA VAL A 228 -7.74 -3.53 -7.74
C VAL A 228 -6.72 -3.06 -8.78
N ASP A 229 -7.16 -2.93 -10.03
CA ASP A 229 -6.36 -2.29 -11.08
C ASP A 229 -6.71 -0.80 -11.12
N ALA A 230 -5.69 0.07 -11.09
CA ALA A 230 -5.87 1.51 -11.09
C ALA A 230 -6.67 2.01 -12.31
N ASP A 231 -6.59 1.34 -13.45
CA ASP A 231 -7.39 1.69 -14.63
C ASP A 231 -8.90 1.53 -14.39
N ASP A 232 -9.30 0.62 -13.50
CA ASP A 232 -10.71 0.47 -13.15
C ASP A 232 -11.17 1.53 -12.13
N LEU A 233 -10.25 2.24 -11.47
CA LEU A 233 -10.58 3.41 -10.65
C LEU A 233 -10.64 4.70 -11.48
N MET A 234 -9.92 4.75 -12.60
CA MET A 234 -9.83 5.93 -13.45
C MET A 234 -11.01 6.09 -14.41
N ASP A 235 -11.74 5.00 -14.64
CA ASP A 235 -12.93 4.97 -15.48
C ASP A 235 -14.20 4.84 -14.65
N LYS A 236 -15.37 5.02 -15.29
CA LYS A 236 -16.69 4.78 -14.66
C LYS A 236 -16.98 3.28 -14.47
N SER A 237 -15.96 2.51 -14.08
CA SER A 237 -16.09 1.07 -13.79
C SER A 237 -16.93 0.85 -12.53
N PRO A 238 -17.68 -0.26 -12.43
CA PRO A 238 -18.33 -0.65 -11.18
C PRO A 238 -17.35 -1.02 -10.06
N THR A 239 -16.04 -1.16 -10.33
CA THR A 239 -15.03 -1.64 -9.38
C THR A 239 -15.05 -0.97 -8.01
N ILE A 240 -15.18 0.36 -7.95
CA ILE A 240 -15.25 1.07 -6.65
C ILE A 240 -16.53 0.73 -5.87
N ASN A 241 -17.65 0.49 -6.55
CA ASN A 241 -18.89 0.06 -5.92
C ASN A 241 -18.76 -1.38 -5.41
N THR A 242 -18.20 -2.28 -6.23
CA THR A 242 -17.90 -3.67 -5.83
C THR A 242 -17.00 -3.69 -4.61
N LEU A 243 -15.94 -2.86 -4.59
CA LEU A 243 -15.04 -2.74 -3.46
C LEU A 243 -15.79 -2.27 -2.21
N CYS A 244 -16.65 -1.24 -2.33
CA CYS A 244 -17.43 -0.77 -1.19
C CYS A 244 -18.33 -1.87 -0.63
N SER A 245 -19.08 -2.57 -1.49
CA SER A 245 -19.93 -3.69 -1.08
C SER A 245 -19.14 -4.80 -0.40
N LEU A 246 -17.97 -5.16 -0.94
CA LEU A 246 -17.09 -6.15 -0.34
C LEU A 246 -16.66 -5.73 1.05
N LEU A 247 -16.26 -4.47 1.24
CA LEU A 247 -15.78 -3.92 2.50
C LEU A 247 -16.90 -3.54 3.47
N GLY A 248 -18.19 -3.65 3.12
CA GLY A 248 -19.28 -3.13 3.96
C GLY A 248 -19.28 -1.60 4.07
N MET A 249 -18.69 -0.93 3.08
CA MET A 249 -18.74 0.52 2.87
C MET A 249 -19.97 0.89 2.04
N ASP A 250 -20.41 2.13 2.16
CA ASP A 250 -21.60 2.63 1.47
C ASP A 250 -21.22 3.42 0.20
N THR A 251 -21.73 2.96 -0.93
CA THR A 251 -21.52 3.57 -2.25
C THR A 251 -21.98 5.03 -2.33
N GLN A 252 -22.91 5.47 -1.48
CA GLN A 252 -23.36 6.86 -1.42
C GLN A 252 -22.28 7.82 -0.90
N TYR A 253 -21.30 7.31 -0.17
CA TYR A 253 -20.20 8.09 0.41
C TYR A 253 -18.92 8.04 -0.42
N ILE A 254 -18.98 7.54 -1.65
CA ILE A 254 -17.85 7.60 -2.58
C ILE A 254 -17.64 9.06 -3.01
N LEU A 255 -16.44 9.59 -2.74
CA LEU A 255 -16.10 10.99 -2.99
C LEU A 255 -15.38 11.15 -4.33
N TYR A 256 -16.10 11.57 -5.38
CA TYR A 256 -15.55 11.78 -6.73
C TYR A 256 -14.93 13.16 -6.98
N GLN A 257 -15.18 14.11 -6.08
CA GLN A 257 -14.65 15.47 -6.13
C GLN A 257 -14.09 15.84 -4.76
N TRP A 258 -12.94 16.50 -4.73
CA TRP A 258 -12.27 16.88 -3.49
C TRP A 258 -11.50 18.20 -3.67
N ASP A 259 -11.19 18.84 -2.55
CA ASP A 259 -10.42 20.07 -2.54
C ASP A 259 -8.93 19.82 -2.78
N VAL A 260 -8.29 20.81 -3.41
CA VAL A 260 -6.82 20.90 -3.49
C VAL A 260 -6.22 20.98 -2.09
N ILE A 261 -5.05 20.38 -1.93
CA ILE A 261 -4.28 20.45 -0.69
C ILE A 261 -3.18 21.49 -0.88
N LYS A 262 -3.04 22.41 0.07
CA LYS A 262 -1.87 23.29 0.12
C LYS A 262 -0.62 22.43 0.33
N ALA A 263 0.36 22.55 -0.57
CA ALA A 263 1.66 21.92 -0.39
C ALA A 263 2.28 22.34 0.97
N PRO A 264 2.93 21.43 1.70
CA PRO A 264 3.63 21.77 2.95
C PRO A 264 4.64 22.89 2.75
N ASP A 265 4.68 23.83 3.70
CA ASP A 265 5.70 24.87 3.71
C ASP A 265 7.07 24.20 3.94
N GLY A 266 7.96 24.28 2.94
CA GLY A 266 9.27 23.63 2.96
C GLY A 266 9.37 22.28 2.24
N ALA A 267 8.35 21.87 1.47
CA ALA A 267 8.41 20.66 0.65
C ALA A 267 9.67 20.64 -0.24
N GLY A 268 10.49 19.60 -0.09
CA GLY A 268 11.73 19.44 -0.85
C GLY A 268 11.48 19.13 -2.33
N CYS A 269 12.51 19.30 -3.17
CA CYS A 269 12.39 19.08 -4.63
C CYS A 269 11.77 17.71 -4.97
N ARG A 270 12.24 16.64 -4.32
CA ARG A 270 11.69 15.29 -4.52
C ARG A 270 10.22 15.23 -4.14
N GLU A 271 9.82 15.80 -3.02
CA GLU A 271 8.42 15.78 -2.58
C GLU A 271 7.52 16.51 -3.59
N LEU A 272 7.94 17.68 -4.07
CA LEU A 272 7.23 18.43 -5.12
C LEU A 272 7.05 17.56 -6.39
N LYS A 273 8.09 16.85 -6.84
CA LYS A 273 8.03 15.97 -8.02
C LYS A 273 7.08 14.78 -7.83
N PHE A 274 6.97 14.24 -6.62
CA PHE A 274 6.11 13.10 -6.33
C PHE A 274 4.65 13.50 -6.03
N MET A 275 4.44 14.61 -5.33
CA MET A 275 3.15 14.93 -4.67
C MET A 275 2.36 16.04 -5.37
N SER A 276 2.94 16.78 -6.32
CA SER A 276 2.25 17.90 -6.98
C SER A 276 0.90 17.51 -7.61
N ASP A 277 0.84 16.37 -8.30
CA ASP A 277 -0.42 15.84 -8.85
C ASP A 277 -1.47 15.59 -7.77
N TYR A 278 -1.05 15.04 -6.62
CA TYR A 278 -1.95 14.74 -5.52
C TYR A 278 -2.53 16.03 -4.91
N TRP A 279 -1.67 17.02 -4.66
CA TRP A 279 -2.07 18.29 -4.07
C TRP A 279 -2.98 19.12 -4.97
N ASN A 280 -2.73 19.10 -6.29
CA ASN A 280 -3.47 19.92 -7.25
C ASN A 280 -4.69 19.21 -7.86
N SER A 281 -4.89 17.91 -7.59
CA SER A 281 -6.05 17.18 -8.10
C SER A 281 -7.34 17.57 -7.38
N THR A 282 -8.44 17.62 -8.12
CA THR A 282 -9.80 17.83 -7.58
C THR A 282 -10.76 16.71 -7.93
N SER A 283 -10.35 15.77 -8.78
CA SER A 283 -11.17 14.62 -9.21
C SER A 283 -10.27 13.53 -9.80
N ILE A 284 -10.89 12.41 -10.15
CA ILE A 284 -10.27 11.37 -10.98
C ILE A 284 -9.84 12.00 -12.32
N ASN A 285 -8.62 11.65 -12.78
CA ASN A 285 -8.14 12.00 -14.12
C ASN A 285 -8.02 10.74 -14.99
N SER A 286 -9.01 10.51 -15.84
CA SER A 286 -9.07 9.36 -16.76
C SER A 286 -7.99 9.40 -17.85
N SER A 287 -7.39 10.57 -18.14
CA SER A 287 -6.29 10.69 -19.11
C SER A 287 -5.01 9.95 -18.68
N LYS A 288 -4.95 9.47 -17.42
CA LYS A 288 -3.83 8.72 -16.86
C LYS A 288 -4.02 7.19 -16.95
N SER A 289 -5.12 6.73 -17.55
CA SER A 289 -5.41 5.31 -17.78
C SER A 289 -4.39 4.66 -18.74
N SER A 290 -4.13 3.36 -18.56
CA SER A 290 -3.32 2.55 -19.47
C SER A 290 -4.14 1.84 -20.56
N ARG A 291 -5.47 2.04 -20.59
CA ARG A 291 -6.31 1.47 -21.65
C ARG A 291 -5.94 2.06 -23.01
N GLY A 292 -5.69 1.17 -23.98
CA GLY A 292 -5.23 1.56 -25.30
C GLY A 292 -3.76 2.00 -25.35
N LEU A 293 -2.98 1.71 -24.30
CA LEU A 293 -1.53 1.95 -24.30
C LEU A 293 -0.87 1.20 -25.46
N ASP A 294 -0.25 1.96 -26.35
CA ASP A 294 0.65 1.44 -27.37
C ASP A 294 2.09 1.51 -26.83
N MET A 295 2.69 0.35 -26.59
CA MET A 295 4.06 0.25 -26.07
C MET A 295 5.11 0.78 -27.05
N THR A 296 4.85 0.73 -28.37
CA THR A 296 5.79 1.25 -29.37
C THR A 296 5.84 2.77 -29.30
N ALA A 297 4.66 3.41 -29.34
CA ALA A 297 4.55 4.86 -29.17
C ALA A 297 5.10 5.31 -27.80
N LYS A 298 4.87 4.50 -26.76
CA LYS A 298 5.35 4.77 -25.43
C LYS A 298 6.87 4.72 -25.31
N TYR A 299 7.49 3.73 -25.95
CA TYR A 299 8.94 3.60 -26.03
C TYR A 299 9.56 4.78 -26.77
N THR A 300 9.02 5.18 -27.93
CA THR A 300 9.49 6.38 -28.66
C THR A 300 9.41 7.64 -27.80
N GLN A 301 8.33 7.81 -27.02
CA GLN A 301 8.23 8.92 -26.06
C GLN A 301 9.37 8.87 -25.03
N TRP A 302 9.73 7.69 -24.50
CA TRP A 302 10.83 7.57 -23.55
C TRP A 302 12.20 7.85 -24.19
N GLU A 303 12.41 7.47 -25.45
CA GLU A 303 13.64 7.79 -26.17
C GLU A 303 13.80 9.31 -26.33
N ASP A 304 12.72 10.00 -26.71
CA ASP A 304 12.71 11.46 -26.85
C ASP A 304 12.93 12.18 -25.51
N GLU A 305 12.32 11.67 -24.43
CA GLU A 305 12.34 12.33 -23.12
C GLU A 305 13.59 12.02 -22.29
N PHE A 306 14.06 10.77 -22.30
CA PHE A 306 15.13 10.29 -21.40
C PHE A 306 16.37 9.78 -22.14
N GLY A 307 16.33 9.70 -23.47
CA GLY A 307 17.39 9.10 -24.27
C GLY A 307 17.25 7.57 -24.40
N PRO A 308 17.95 6.98 -25.39
CA PRO A 308 17.78 5.59 -25.78
C PRO A 308 18.19 4.60 -24.69
N ASP A 309 19.25 4.89 -23.92
CA ASP A 309 19.73 3.97 -22.88
C ASP A 309 18.70 3.77 -21.77
N VAL A 310 18.10 4.87 -21.30
CA VAL A 310 17.04 4.83 -20.27
C VAL A 310 15.77 4.21 -20.81
N ALA A 311 15.36 4.54 -22.04
CA ALA A 311 14.18 3.96 -22.67
C ALA A 311 14.30 2.44 -22.80
N ASN A 312 15.46 1.94 -23.22
CA ASN A 312 15.76 0.51 -23.31
C ASN A 312 15.68 -0.17 -21.95
N GLU A 313 16.24 0.42 -20.90
CA GLU A 313 16.19 -0.20 -19.57
C GLU A 313 14.79 -0.15 -18.96
N LEU A 314 14.03 0.95 -19.14
CA LEU A 314 12.61 1.00 -18.76
C LEU A 314 11.80 -0.11 -19.42
N LEU A 315 12.00 -0.34 -20.73
CA LEU A 315 11.31 -1.41 -21.45
C LEU A 315 11.62 -2.78 -20.85
N LYS A 316 12.90 -3.09 -20.59
CA LYS A 316 13.29 -4.37 -19.95
C LYS A 316 12.66 -4.53 -18.57
N LEU A 317 12.65 -3.48 -17.76
CA LEU A 317 12.05 -3.51 -16.41
C LEU A 317 10.53 -3.75 -16.49
N VAL A 318 9.86 -3.10 -17.45
CA VAL A 318 8.44 -3.32 -17.73
C VAL A 318 8.20 -4.77 -18.12
N GLU A 319 8.88 -5.27 -19.17
CA GLU A 319 8.74 -6.65 -19.65
C GLU A 319 8.99 -7.67 -18.54
N LYS A 320 10.03 -7.47 -17.73
CA LYS A 320 10.35 -8.31 -16.57
C LYS A 320 9.23 -8.33 -15.52
N SER A 321 8.57 -7.20 -15.29
CA SER A 321 7.49 -7.10 -14.30
C SER A 321 6.10 -7.47 -14.84
N MET A 322 5.91 -7.55 -16.16
CA MET A 322 4.62 -7.88 -16.78
C MET A 322 4.04 -9.23 -16.33
N PRO A 323 4.80 -10.33 -16.15
CA PRO A 323 4.26 -11.60 -15.66
C PRO A 323 3.56 -11.47 -14.31
N ASP A 324 4.17 -10.77 -13.34
CA ASP A 324 3.58 -10.57 -12.01
C ASP A 324 2.38 -9.63 -12.06
N TYR A 325 2.46 -8.56 -12.85
CA TYR A 325 1.34 -7.65 -13.07
C TYR A 325 0.15 -8.36 -13.71
N ASN A 326 0.35 -9.13 -14.79
CA ASN A 326 -0.70 -9.86 -15.47
C ASN A 326 -1.32 -10.94 -14.57
N TYR A 327 -0.51 -11.60 -13.74
CA TYR A 327 -1.00 -12.53 -12.73
C TYR A 327 -1.96 -11.83 -11.78
N LEU A 328 -1.52 -10.75 -11.11
CA LEU A 328 -2.37 -9.99 -10.19
C LEU A 328 -3.61 -9.42 -10.90
N LYS A 329 -3.45 -8.88 -12.11
CA LYS A 329 -4.55 -8.36 -12.93
C LYS A 329 -5.61 -9.40 -13.24
N SER A 330 -5.23 -10.66 -13.43
CA SER A 330 -6.19 -11.77 -13.63
C SER A 330 -7.03 -12.08 -12.39
N LYS A 331 -6.67 -11.53 -11.22
CA LYS A 331 -7.35 -11.71 -9.93
C LYS A 331 -8.16 -10.50 -9.49
N LYS A 332 -8.22 -9.45 -10.31
CA LYS A 332 -8.95 -8.22 -9.96
C LYS A 332 -10.46 -8.47 -9.85
N ILE A 333 -11.11 -7.68 -9.02
CA ILE A 333 -12.57 -7.71 -8.80
C ILE A 333 -13.38 -6.96 -9.85
#